data_AF-A0A371PZ25-F1
#
_entry.id   AF-A0A371PZ25-F1
#
_cell.length_a   1.000
_cell.length_b   1.000
_cell.length_c   1.000
_cell.angle_alpha   90.00
_cell.angle_beta   90.00
_cell.angle_gamma   90.00
#
_symmetry.space_group_name_H-M   'P 1'
#
loop_
_entity.id
_entity.type
_entity.pdbx_description
1 polymer ?
#
loop_
_entity_poly.entity_id
_entity_poly.type
_entity_poly.pdbx_seq_one_letter_code
_entity_poly.pdbx_strand_id
1 'polypeptide(L)'
;MGCEHFSTDVSYLPGLQAHLAELIRSRERLMSTFEADDWARAQTMPSEEEIRRVRRLIERVKTDLDNLALDDHAQIEQDVTVVRRSRTVMRGMPRVGPPLPDVRPTRSP
;
A
#
# COMPACT_ATOMS: atom_id res chain seq x y z
N MET A 1 -11.91 -5.13 -3.15
CA MET A 1 -10.66 -4.72 -3.82
C MET A 1 -9.87 -3.82 -2.88
N GLY A 2 -8.61 -4.17 -2.56
CA GLY A 2 -7.63 -3.15 -2.15
C GLY A 2 -7.16 -3.13 -0.69
N CYS A 3 -6.87 -4.27 -0.07
CA CYS A 3 -5.95 -4.32 1.09
C CYS A 3 -4.88 -5.40 0.94
N GLU A 4 -4.64 -5.85 -0.29
CA GLU A 4 -3.66 -6.90 -0.61
C GLU A 4 -2.27 -6.31 -0.90
N HIS A 5 -2.11 -4.98 -0.76
CA HIS A 5 -0.94 -4.27 -1.28
C HIS A 5 0.11 -3.90 -0.22
N PHE A 6 -0.24 -3.88 1.06
CA PHE A 6 0.72 -3.55 2.12
C PHE A 6 1.17 -4.82 2.81
N SER A 7 2.24 -5.42 2.29
CA SER A 7 2.97 -6.44 3.04
C SER A 7 3.59 -5.78 4.28
N THR A 8 3.51 -6.47 5.42
CA THR A 8 3.87 -6.04 6.78
C THR A 8 5.38 -5.86 7.02
N ASP A 9 6.18 -5.66 5.96
CA ASP A 9 7.64 -5.53 6.09
C ASP A 9 8.07 -4.06 6.25
N VAL A 10 9.23 -3.84 6.89
CA VAL A 10 9.81 -2.51 7.15
C VAL A 10 10.14 -1.73 5.87
N SER A 11 10.33 -2.42 4.74
CA SER A 11 10.65 -1.78 3.46
C SER A 11 9.51 -0.92 2.91
N TYR A 12 8.27 -1.17 3.34
CA TYR A 12 7.09 -0.38 3.00
C TYR A 12 6.87 0.84 3.90
N LEU A 13 7.60 1.01 5.01
CA LEU A 13 7.36 2.10 5.98
C LEU A 13 7.30 3.50 5.33
N PRO A 14 8.24 3.90 4.45
CA PRO A 14 8.14 5.21 3.77
C PRO A 14 6.92 5.32 2.86
N GLY A 15 6.50 4.20 2.24
CA GLY A 15 5.30 4.16 1.40
C GLY A 15 4.01 4.27 2.22
N LEU A 16 3.96 3.62 3.39
CA LEU A 16 2.85 3.70 4.32
C LEU A 16 2.67 5.13 4.86
N GLN A 17 3.76 5.81 5.19
CA GLN A 17 3.72 7.22 5.64
C GLN A 17 3.20 8.16 4.54
N ALA A 18 3.66 7.97 3.29
CA ALA A 18 3.17 8.75 2.16
C ALA A 18 1.68 8.49 1.88
N HIS A 19 1.23 7.23 1.96
CA HIS A 19 -0.18 6.87 1.82
C HIS A 19 -1.05 7.50 2.91
N LEU A 20 -0.60 7.44 4.17
CA LEU A 20 -1.29 8.08 5.29
C LEU A 20 -1.44 9.59 5.08
N ALA A 21 -0.40 10.27 4.61
CA ALA A 21 -0.46 11.70 4.34
C ALA A 21 -1.48 12.03 3.24
N GLU A 22 -1.57 11.21 2.19
CA GLU A 22 -2.57 11.39 1.12
C GLU A 22 -4.00 11.11 1.60
N LEU A 23 -4.20 10.08 2.44
CA LEU A 23 -5.50 9.82 3.06
C LEU A 23 -5.98 10.99 3.91
N ILE A 24 -5.10 11.61 4.70
CA ILE A 24 -5.44 12.78 5.53
C ILE A 24 -5.79 13.96 4.63
N ARG A 25 -4.95 14.27 3.64
CA ARG A 25 -5.15 15.40 2.72
C ARG A 25 -6.45 15.26 1.93
N SER A 26 -6.73 14.07 1.41
CA SER A 26 -7.96 13.80 0.66
C SER A 26 -9.21 13.96 1.54
N ARG A 27 -9.16 13.51 2.81
CA ARG A 27 -10.23 13.71 3.80
C ARG A 27 -10.45 15.19 4.11
N GLU A 28 -9.39 15.94 4.41
CA GLU A 28 -9.47 17.38 4.68
C GLU A 28 -10.09 18.14 3.52
N ARG A 29 -9.66 17.82 2.29
CA ARG A 29 -10.23 18.41 1.07
C ARG A 29 -11.73 18.12 0.97
N LEU A 30 -12.14 16.86 1.16
CA LEU A 30 -13.55 16.46 1.07
C LEU A 30 -14.41 17.13 2.15
N MET A 31 -13.92 17.21 3.38
CA MET A 31 -14.61 17.89 4.48
C MET A 31 -14.76 19.40 4.23
N SER A 32 -13.78 20.04 3.60
CA SER A 32 -13.86 21.46 3.23
C SER A 32 -14.79 21.72 2.05
N THR A 33 -14.99 20.76 1.16
CA THR A 33 -15.77 20.93 -0.07
C THR A 33 -17.23 20.48 0.03
N PHE A 34 -17.58 19.65 1.01
CA PHE A 34 -18.89 19.01 1.10
C PHE A 34 -19.47 19.10 2.51
N GLU A 35 -20.58 19.82 2.67
CA GLU A 35 -21.53 19.58 3.77
C GLU A 35 -22.36 18.32 3.42
N ALA A 36 -21.70 17.16 3.39
CA ALA A 36 -22.36 15.89 3.10
C ALA A 36 -23.25 15.47 4.27
N ASP A 37 -24.43 14.92 3.99
CA ASP A 37 -25.28 14.28 5.01
C ASP A 37 -24.58 13.04 5.61
N ASP A 38 -24.88 12.67 6.85
CA ASP A 38 -24.11 11.68 7.62
C ASP A 38 -24.04 10.31 6.94
N TRP A 39 -25.10 9.93 6.22
CA TRP A 39 -25.15 8.69 5.45
C TRP A 39 -24.18 8.69 4.25
N ALA A 40 -23.97 9.85 3.60
CA ALA A 40 -23.01 9.99 2.51
C ALA A 40 -21.57 9.98 3.04
N ARG A 41 -21.31 10.59 4.22
CA ARG A 41 -19.99 10.54 4.88
C ARG A 41 -19.56 9.10 5.17
N ALA A 42 -20.46 8.29 5.71
CA ALA A 42 -20.18 6.89 6.05
C ALA A 42 -19.84 6.01 4.83
N GLN A 43 -20.41 6.31 3.66
CA GLN A 43 -20.25 5.52 2.44
C GLN A 43 -19.08 5.96 1.54
N THR A 44 -18.59 7.20 1.66
CA THR A 44 -17.61 7.78 0.70
C THR A 44 -16.36 8.41 1.30
N MET A 45 -16.26 8.65 2.61
CA MET A 45 -15.00 9.12 3.19
C MET A 45 -13.90 8.06 3.03
N PRO A 46 -12.65 8.43 2.72
CA PRO A 46 -11.50 7.55 2.94
C PRO A 46 -11.64 7.02 4.37
N SER A 47 -11.85 5.72 4.50
CA SER A 47 -12.50 5.20 5.71
C SER A 47 -11.66 5.62 6.91
N GLU A 48 -12.26 6.23 7.93
CA GLU A 48 -11.52 6.49 9.17
C GLU A 48 -10.86 5.21 9.70
N GLU A 49 -11.48 4.07 9.39
CA GLU A 49 -10.93 2.75 9.63
C GLU A 49 -9.65 2.46 8.82
N GLU A 50 -9.55 2.92 7.57
CA GLU A 50 -8.32 2.82 6.79
C GLU A 50 -7.21 3.69 7.40
N ILE A 51 -7.49 4.96 7.73
CA ILE A 51 -6.52 5.84 8.41
C ILE A 51 -6.05 5.20 9.73
N ARG A 52 -7.00 4.70 10.53
CA ARG A 52 -6.71 4.04 11.82
C ARG A 52 -5.89 2.77 11.62
N ARG A 53 -6.20 1.97 10.60
CA ARG A 53 -5.45 0.74 10.27
C ARG A 53 -4.03 1.04 9.82
N VAL A 54 -3.83 2.01 8.93
CA VAL A 54 -2.50 2.41 8.45
C VAL A 54 -1.66 2.98 9.61
N ARG A 55 -2.25 3.80 10.48
CA ARG A 55 -1.57 4.29 11.70
C ARG A 55 -1.11 3.14 12.61
N ARG A 56 -1.99 2.19 12.91
CA ARG A 56 -1.63 1.01 13.73
C ARG A 56 -0.53 0.17 13.10
N LEU A 57 -0.54 0.04 11.77
CA LEU A 57 0.49 -0.70 11.05
C LEU A 57 1.85 0.01 11.12
N ILE A 58 1.89 1.32 10.89
CA ILE A 58 3.11 2.13 11.03
C ILE A 58 3.66 2.01 12.45
N GLU A 59 2.81 2.14 13.46
CA GLU A 59 3.23 2.05 14.86
C GLU A 59 3.85 0.68 15.18
N ARG A 60 3.19 -0.40 14.76
CA ARG A 60 3.72 -1.76 14.92
C ARG A 60 5.08 -1.92 14.27
N VAL A 61 5.23 -1.52 13.01
CA VAL A 61 6.51 -1.64 12.28
C VAL A 61 7.61 -0.83 12.95
N LYS A 62 7.30 0.36 13.47
CA LYS A 62 8.25 1.19 14.22
C LYS A 62 8.64 0.55 15.55
N THR A 63 7.67 0.03 16.31
CA THR A 63 7.95 -0.68 17.56
C THR A 63 8.80 -1.93 17.32
N ASP A 64 8.49 -2.70 16.27
CA ASP A 64 9.28 -3.87 15.90
C ASP A 64 10.72 -3.47 15.55
N LEU A 65 10.90 -2.33 14.87
CA LEU A 65 12.20 -1.74 14.57
C LEU A 65 12.92 -1.29 15.85
N ASP A 66 12.27 -0.53 16.72
CA ASP A 66 12.85 -0.01 17.97
C ASP A 66 13.28 -1.12 18.95
N ASN A 67 12.68 -2.32 18.85
CA ASN A 67 13.04 -3.49 19.65
C ASN A 67 14.30 -4.23 19.16
N LEU A 68 14.83 -3.89 17.98
CA LEU A 68 16.07 -4.47 17.45
C LEU A 68 17.31 -3.78 18.06
N ALA A 69 18.40 -4.53 18.20
CA ALA A 69 19.67 -3.96 18.63
C ALA A 69 20.17 -2.93 17.59
N LEU A 70 20.97 -1.95 18.04
CA LEU A 70 21.49 -0.88 17.17
C LEU A 70 22.29 -1.42 15.96
N ASP A 71 22.98 -2.55 16.13
CA ASP A 71 23.74 -3.18 15.04
C ASP A 71 22.80 -3.84 14.01
N ASP A 72 21.65 -4.35 14.43
CA ASP A 72 20.65 -4.95 13.55
C ASP A 72 19.90 -3.88 12.73
N HIS A 73 19.76 -2.66 13.27
CA HIS A 73 19.16 -1.52 12.56
C HIS A 73 19.89 -1.18 11.28
N ALA A 74 21.22 -1.04 11.35
CA ALA A 74 22.05 -0.65 10.21
C ALA A 74 22.01 -1.70 9.09
N GLN A 75 21.91 -2.98 9.45
CA GLN A 75 21.76 -4.07 8.49
C GLN A 75 20.37 -4.04 7.83
N ILE A 76 19.32 -3.83 8.61
CA ILE A 76 17.94 -3.73 8.09
C ILE A 76 17.79 -2.55 7.12
N GLU A 77 18.37 -1.38 7.41
CA GLU A 77 18.31 -0.23 6.49
C GLU A 77 19.00 -0.50 5.15
N GLN A 78 20.12 -1.23 5.16
CA GLN A 78 20.80 -1.66 3.94
C GLN A 78 19.94 -2.64 3.13
N ASP A 79 19.36 -3.63 3.79
CA ASP A 79 18.48 -4.62 3.15
C ASP A 79 17.23 -3.96 2.56
N VAL A 80 16.61 -3.02 3.29
CA VAL A 80 15.48 -2.21 2.81
C VAL A 80 15.85 -1.45 1.53
N THR A 81 17.04 -0.84 1.50
CA THR A 81 17.52 -0.10 0.33
C THR A 81 17.67 -1.01 -0.89
N VAL A 82 18.22 -2.21 -0.69
CA VAL A 82 18.38 -3.23 -1.74
C VAL A 82 17.00 -3.68 -2.27
N VAL A 83 16.08 -4.03 -1.38
CA VAL A 83 14.72 -4.47 -1.75
C VAL A 83 13.98 -3.39 -2.54
N ARG A 84 14.04 -2.13 -2.07
CA ARG A 84 13.39 -1.01 -2.75
C ARG A 84 14.00 -0.75 -4.14
N ARG A 85 15.33 -0.80 -4.26
CA ARG A 85 16.02 -0.66 -5.55
C ARG A 85 15.60 -1.74 -6.53
N SER A 86 15.52 -3.00 -6.08
CA SER A 86 15.04 -4.13 -6.89
C SER A 86 13.58 -3.93 -7.37
N ARG A 87 12.68 -3.47 -6.50
CA ARG A 87 11.29 -3.18 -6.86
C ARG A 87 11.16 -2.07 -7.90
N THR A 88 11.97 -1.01 -7.80
CA THR A 88 12.00 0.07 -8.81
C THR A 88 12.41 -0.45 -10.18
N VAL A 89 13.42 -1.31 -10.25
CA VAL A 89 13.89 -1.94 -11.51
C VAL A 89 12.80 -2.84 -12.11
N MET A 90 12.12 -3.66 -11.29
CA MET A 90 11.02 -4.51 -11.75
C MET A 90 9.81 -3.72 -12.28
N ARG A 91 9.55 -2.53 -11.75
CA ARG A 91 8.46 -1.65 -12.22
C ARG A 91 8.70 -1.07 -13.61
N GLY A 92 9.94 -1.11 -14.12
CA GLY A 92 10.34 -0.64 -15.45
C GLY A 92 10.39 -1.73 -16.53
N MET A 93 10.19 -3.01 -16.20
CA MET A 93 10.27 -4.12 -17.16
C MET A 93 8.87 -4.48 -17.71
N PRO A 94 8.66 -4.54 -19.04
CA PRO A 94 7.40 -4.99 -19.59
C PRO A 94 7.19 -6.47 -19.23
N ARG A 95 6.09 -6.76 -18.53
CA ARG A 95 5.68 -8.13 -18.21
C ARG A 95 5.42 -8.88 -19.51
N VAL A 96 6.16 -9.96 -19.75
CA VAL A 96 5.82 -10.95 -20.79
C VAL A 96 4.42 -11.45 -20.47
N GLY A 97 3.44 -11.07 -21.30
CA GLY A 97 2.04 -11.47 -21.13
C GLY A 97 1.90 -12.99 -21.25
N PRO A 98 0.92 -13.61 -20.55
CA PRO A 98 0.65 -15.04 -20.73
C PRO A 98 0.31 -15.33 -22.20
N PRO A 99 0.75 -16.48 -22.75
CA PRO A 99 0.42 -16.85 -24.13
C PRO A 99 -1.10 -16.96 -24.27
N LEU A 100 -1.64 -16.35 -25.33
CA LEU A 100 -3.07 -16.35 -25.63
C LEU A 100 -3.58 -17.80 -25.76
N PRO A 101 -4.72 -18.15 -25.14
CA PRO A 101 -5.30 -19.48 -25.29
C PRO A 101 -5.74 -19.71 -26.74
N ASP A 102 -5.36 -20.86 -27.31
CA ASP A 102 -5.71 -21.30 -28.67
C ASP A 102 -7.24 -21.54 -28.74
N VAL A 103 -7.98 -20.54 -29.23
CA VAL A 103 -9.43 -20.63 -29.43
C VAL A 103 -9.69 -21.45 -30.69
N ARG A 104 -9.79 -22.77 -30.54
CA ARG A 104 -10.33 -23.62 -31.61
C ARG A 104 -11.86 -23.63 -31.55
N PRO A 105 -12.57 -23.17 -32.60
CA PRO A 105 -14.01 -23.29 -32.64
C PRO A 105 -14.39 -24.76 -32.88
N THR A 106 -15.00 -25.40 -31.88
CA THR A 106 -15.70 -26.67 -32.07
C THR A 106 -16.94 -26.44 -32.91
N ARG A 107 -16.94 -26.99 -34.11
CA ARG A 107 -18.10 -27.04 -35.00
C ARG A 107 -19.01 -28.18 -34.51
N SER A 108 -20.18 -27.86 -33.97
CA SER A 108 -21.22 -28.85 -33.67
C SER A 108 -22.06 -29.15 -34.92
N PRO A 109 -22.51 -30.41 -35.12
CA PRO A 109 -23.33 -30.83 -36.27
C PRO A 109 -24.79 -30.37 -36.19
#